data_AF-A0A382FBY2-F1
#
_entry.id   AF-A0A382FBY2-F1
#
_cell.length_a   1.000
_cell.length_b   1.000
_cell.length_c   1.000
_cell.angle_alpha   90.00
_cell.angle_beta   90.00
_cell.angle_gamma   90.00
#
_symmetry.space_group_name_H-M   'P 1'
#
loop_
_entity.id
_entity.type
_entity.pdbx_description
1 polymer ?
#
loop_
_entity_poly.entity_id
_entity_poly.type
_entity_poly.pdbx_seq_one_letter_code
_entity_poly.pdbx_strand_id
1 'polypeptide(L)'
;MMEMKEDLMSKIDYIGADNGGLALYAGNVTIRATTVEAIADAMKHYGLAETVMGSSSMDFASEEGFETDDGALNMWNEAIGIYNWEVNGVAS
;
A
#
# COMPACT_ATOMS: atom_id res chain seq x y z
N MET A 1 28.43 -9.00 8.74
CA MET A 1 27.00 -8.92 9.06
C MET A 1 26.63 -7.46 8.94
N MET A 2 25.98 -7.07 7.85
CA MET A 2 25.56 -5.69 7.67
C MET A 2 24.24 -5.56 8.43
N GLU A 3 24.29 -4.93 9.61
CA GLU A 3 23.09 -4.33 10.17
C GLU A 3 22.66 -3.26 9.16
N MET A 4 21.68 -3.60 8.33
CA MET A 4 20.95 -2.56 7.61
C MET A 4 20.32 -1.70 8.69
N LYS A 5 20.85 -0.48 8.87
CA LYS A 5 20.21 0.53 9.70
C LYS A 5 18.73 0.53 9.35
N GLU A 6 17.87 0.30 10.35
CA GLU A 6 16.40 0.35 10.28
C GLU A 6 15.84 1.72 9.78
N ASP A 7 16.69 2.60 9.27
CA ASP A 7 16.51 4.04 9.13
C ASP A 7 16.77 4.55 7.70
N LEU A 8 16.91 3.64 6.71
CA LEU A 8 17.10 4.00 5.29
C LEU A 8 15.95 3.58 4.36
N MET A 9 15.07 2.68 4.81
CA MET A 9 13.79 2.44 4.13
C MET A 9 12.71 3.12 4.95
N SER A 10 12.26 4.29 4.49
CA SER A 10 11.10 4.96 5.07
C SER A 10 9.88 4.05 4.95
N LYS A 11 9.00 4.08 5.95
CA LYS A 11 7.74 3.34 5.91
C LYS A 11 6.84 3.87 4.80
N ILE A 12 5.86 3.07 4.38
CA ILE A 12 4.84 3.52 3.43
C ILE A 12 3.98 4.59 4.12
N ASP A 13 3.94 5.79 3.54
CA ASP A 13 3.23 6.96 4.09
C ASP A 13 2.29 7.64 3.07
N TYR A 14 2.35 7.23 1.80
CA TYR A 14 1.48 7.74 0.75
C TYR A 14 1.13 6.65 -0.27
N ILE A 15 -0.09 6.72 -0.81
CA ILE A 15 -0.58 5.82 -1.86
C ILE A 15 -1.32 6.57 -2.97
N GLY A 16 -1.30 6.02 -4.18
CA GLY A 16 -2.11 6.48 -5.31
C GLY A 16 -2.58 5.31 -6.17
N ALA A 17 -3.65 5.53 -6.92
CA ALA A 17 -4.07 4.58 -7.95
C ALA A 17 -3.11 4.65 -9.15
N ASP A 18 -2.80 3.50 -9.75
CA ASP A 18 -1.89 3.40 -10.90
C ASP A 18 -2.24 2.18 -11.77
N ASN A 19 -2.84 2.42 -12.93
CA ASN A 19 -3.15 1.42 -13.96
C ASN A 19 -3.88 0.17 -13.43
N GLY A 20 -4.94 0.35 -12.63
CA GLY A 20 -5.70 -0.73 -12.01
C GLY A 20 -5.02 -1.40 -10.81
N GLY A 21 -3.90 -0.86 -10.34
CA GLY A 21 -3.20 -1.22 -9.11
C GLY A 21 -2.92 -0.01 -8.23
N LEU A 22 -2.02 -0.16 -7.25
CA LEU A 22 -1.58 0.91 -6.37
C LEU A 22 -0.08 1.22 -6.56
N ALA A 23 0.24 2.51 -6.53
CA ALA A 23 1.58 3.01 -6.27
C ALA A 23 1.71 3.30 -4.77
N LEU A 24 2.65 2.63 -4.10
CA LEU A 24 2.98 2.81 -2.69
C LEU A 24 4.30 3.55 -2.56
N TYR A 25 4.33 4.57 -1.72
CA TYR A 25 5.49 5.45 -1.56
C TYR A 25 6.10 5.26 -0.18
N ALA A 26 7.39 4.91 -0.18
CA ALA A 26 8.20 4.63 0.98
C ALA A 26 9.47 5.48 0.87
N GLY A 27 9.38 6.75 1.28
CA GLY A 27 10.48 7.71 1.14
C GLY A 27 10.77 8.01 -0.34
N ASN A 28 11.94 7.59 -0.83
CA ASN A 28 12.34 7.73 -2.23
C ASN A 28 12.04 6.50 -3.10
N VAL A 29 11.38 5.48 -2.54
CA VAL A 29 11.00 4.26 -3.23
C VAL A 29 9.52 4.33 -3.61
N THR A 30 9.21 3.96 -4.85
CA THR A 30 7.84 3.72 -5.31
C THR A 30 7.69 2.26 -5.69
N ILE A 31 6.72 1.59 -5.06
CA ILE A 31 6.35 0.21 -5.34
C ILE A 31 5.06 0.25 -6.14
N ARG A 32 5.02 -0.43 -7.30
CA ARG A 32 3.80 -0.63 -8.07
C ARG A 32 3.31 -2.05 -7.89
N ALA A 33 2.08 -2.22 -7.45
CA ALA A 33 1.48 -3.51 -7.19
C ALA A 33 0.05 -3.57 -7.73
N THR A 34 -0.26 -4.62 -8.49
CA THR A 34 -1.56 -4.79 -9.16
C THR A 34 -2.42 -5.89 -8.53
N THR A 35 -1.99 -6.45 -7.40
CA THR A 35 -2.74 -7.48 -6.66
C THR A 35 -2.74 -7.12 -5.18
N VAL A 36 -3.80 -7.52 -4.48
CA VAL A 36 -3.99 -7.29 -3.05
C VAL A 36 -2.85 -7.91 -2.25
N GLU A 37 -2.42 -9.12 -2.64
CA GLU A 37 -1.33 -9.86 -2.00
C GLU A 37 0.01 -9.14 -2.18
N ALA A 38 0.31 -8.63 -3.39
CA ALA A 38 1.54 -7.89 -3.62
C ALA A 38 1.58 -6.56 -2.83
N ILE A 39 0.42 -5.93 -2.63
CA ILE A 39 0.30 -4.74 -1.78
C ILE A 39 0.58 -5.11 -0.31
N ALA A 40 -0.03 -6.18 0.19
CA ALA A 40 0.21 -6.65 1.56
C ALA A 40 1.66 -7.07 1.79
N ASP A 41 2.29 -7.72 0.81
CA ASP A 41 3.72 -8.05 0.82
C ASP A 41 4.61 -6.80 0.90
N ALA A 42 4.27 -5.74 0.15
CA ALA A 42 4.97 -4.46 0.26
C ALA A 42 4.81 -3.85 1.67
N MET A 43 3.63 -3.90 2.27
CA MET A 43 3.40 -3.44 3.64
C MET A 43 4.24 -4.23 4.66
N LYS A 44 4.37 -5.55 4.49
CA LYS A 44 5.24 -6.38 5.36
C LYS A 44 6.72 -6.04 5.20
N HIS A 45 7.16 -5.74 3.97
CA HIS A 45 8.56 -5.44 3.69
C HIS A 45 8.99 -4.05 4.18
N TYR A 46 8.18 -3.04 3.92
CA TYR A 46 8.51 -1.63 4.21
C TYR A 46 7.89 -1.09 5.51
N GLY A 47 6.85 -1.75 6.02
CA GLY A 47 6.03 -1.26 7.13
C GLY A 47 5.10 -0.12 6.72
N LEU A 48 4.15 0.21 7.60
CA LEU A 48 3.24 1.34 7.46
C LEU A 48 3.59 2.45 8.45
N ALA A 49 3.60 3.70 7.97
CA ALA A 49 3.64 4.88 8.81
C ALA A 49 2.38 4.96 9.69
N GLU A 50 2.41 5.81 10.73
CA GLU A 50 1.24 6.01 11.61
C GLU A 50 0.01 6.49 10.81
N THR A 51 0.26 7.34 9.82
CA THR A 51 -0.75 7.82 8.88
C THR A 51 -0.28 7.55 7.46
N VAL A 52 -1.13 6.92 6.66
CA VAL A 52 -0.94 6.78 5.22
C VAL A 52 -1.89 7.74 4.51
N MET A 53 -1.33 8.62 3.71
CA MET A 53 -2.07 9.63 2.97
C MET A 53 -2.48 9.09 1.58
N GLY A 54 -3.70 9.38 1.15
CA GLY A 54 -4.17 9.03 -0.20
C GLY A 54 -4.00 10.20 -1.17
N SER A 55 -3.60 9.89 -2.40
CA SER A 55 -3.72 10.79 -3.55
C SER A 55 -5.17 10.98 -3.97
N SER A 56 -5.48 12.09 -4.64
CA SER A 56 -6.80 12.28 -5.28
C SER A 56 -7.09 11.20 -6.32
N SER A 57 -6.07 10.58 -6.91
CA SER A 57 -6.23 9.42 -7.80
C SER A 57 -6.95 8.24 -7.13
N MET A 58 -6.90 8.13 -5.80
CA MET A 58 -7.66 7.13 -5.05
C MET A 58 -9.17 7.36 -5.11
N ASP A 59 -9.59 8.64 -5.19
CA ASP A 59 -11.01 9.04 -5.27
C ASP A 59 -11.53 9.09 -6.71
N PHE A 60 -10.64 9.15 -7.70
CA PHE A 60 -10.94 9.12 -9.14
C PHE A 60 -10.35 7.86 -9.79
N ALA A 61 -10.41 6.73 -9.10
CA ALA A 61 -9.68 5.52 -9.48
C ALA A 61 -10.06 4.99 -10.88
N SER A 62 -11.28 5.29 -11.36
CA SER A 62 -11.67 4.90 -12.71
C SER A 62 -10.87 5.60 -13.82
N GLU A 63 -10.33 6.80 -13.55
CA GLU A 63 -9.42 7.50 -14.46
C GLU A 63 -8.02 6.83 -14.50
N GLU A 64 -7.71 6.02 -13.50
CA GLU A 64 -6.43 5.31 -13.33
C GLU A 64 -6.55 3.81 -13.63
N GLY A 65 -7.59 3.39 -14.35
CA GLY A 65 -7.73 2.02 -14.85
C GLY A 65 -8.44 1.03 -13.92
N PHE A 66 -9.04 1.49 -12.82
CA PHE A 66 -10.02 0.69 -12.08
C PHE A 66 -11.40 0.74 -12.77
N GLU A 67 -12.27 -0.22 -12.46
CA GLU A 67 -13.64 -0.24 -12.99
C GLU A 67 -14.53 0.83 -12.36
N THR A 68 -14.22 1.22 -11.11
CA THR A 68 -15.00 2.14 -10.29
C THR A 68 -14.10 3.08 -9.53
N ASP A 69 -14.62 4.25 -9.15
CA ASP A 69 -13.88 5.26 -8.39
C ASP A 69 -13.49 4.81 -6.97
N ASP A 70 -14.24 3.88 -6.38
CA ASP A 70 -13.91 3.27 -5.10
C ASP A 70 -12.97 2.06 -5.22
N GLY A 71 -12.63 1.62 -6.44
CA GLY A 71 -11.85 0.42 -6.70
C GLY A 71 -10.47 0.42 -6.02
N ALA A 72 -9.76 1.55 -6.08
CA ALA A 72 -8.45 1.69 -5.44
C ALA A 72 -8.54 1.62 -3.91
N LEU A 73 -9.55 2.26 -3.31
CA LEU A 73 -9.78 2.23 -1.87
C LEU A 73 -10.17 0.84 -1.38
N ASN A 74 -11.04 0.14 -2.13
CA ASN A 74 -11.42 -1.24 -1.84
C ASN A 74 -10.20 -2.17 -1.86
N MET A 75 -9.35 -2.06 -2.89
CA MET A 75 -8.11 -2.83 -3.00
C MET A 75 -7.15 -2.56 -1.83
N TRP A 76 -7.00 -1.28 -1.43
CA TRP A 76 -6.21 -0.91 -0.26
C TRP A 76 -6.74 -1.55 1.04
N ASN A 77 -8.05 -1.45 1.28
CA ASN A 77 -8.67 -2.00 2.49
C ASN A 77 -8.55 -3.53 2.57
N GLU A 78 -8.67 -4.22 1.44
CA GLU A 78 -8.48 -5.67 1.38
C GLU A 78 -7.03 -6.05 1.72
N ALA A 79 -6.06 -5.30 1.20
CA ALA A 79 -4.64 -5.55 1.46
C ALA A 79 -4.28 -5.27 2.93
N ILE A 80 -4.85 -4.22 3.53
CA ILE A 80 -4.76 -3.95 4.97
C ILE A 80 -5.33 -5.12 5.80
N GLY A 81 -6.43 -5.73 5.34
CA GLY A 81 -6.99 -6.92 5.95
C GLY A 81 -6.00 -8.09 5.98
N ILE A 82 -5.38 -8.40 4.84
CA ILE A 82 -4.34 -9.44 4.73
C ILE A 82 -3.15 -9.10 5.64
N TYR A 83 -2.61 -7.89 5.52
CA TYR A 83 -1.47 -7.43 6.30
C TYR A 83 -1.73 -7.53 7.82
N ASN A 84 -2.88 -7.07 8.30
CA ASN A 84 -3.24 -7.13 9.71
C ASN A 84 -3.41 -8.57 10.20
N TRP A 85 -4.02 -9.44 9.38
CA TRP A 85 -4.14 -10.85 9.70
C TRP A 85 -2.77 -11.52 9.84
N GLU A 86 -1.87 -11.27 8.90
CA GLU A 86 -0.56 -11.92 8.87
C GLU A 86 0.44 -11.36 9.89
N VAL A 87 0.38 -10.06 10.20
CA VAL A 87 1.32 -9.41 11.13
C VAL A 87 0.82 -9.47 12.58
N ASN A 88 -0.48 -9.27 12.82
CA ASN A 88 -1.02 -9.15 14.17
C ASN A 88 -1.81 -10.37 14.64
N GLY A 89 -2.25 -11.26 13.73
CA GLY A 89 -2.97 -12.48 14.09
C GLY A 89 -4.34 -12.24 14.77
N VAL A 90 -4.90 -11.03 14.72
CA VAL A 90 -6.20 -10.70 15.31
C VAL A 90 -7.15 -10.24 14.23
N ALA A 91 -8.12 -11.10 13.89
CA ALA A 91 -9.39 -10.68 13.29
C ALA A 91 -10.36 -10.35 14.42
N SER A 92 -10.92 -9.14 14.40
CA SER A 92 -12.17 -8.80 15.09
C SER A 92 -12.84 -7.65 14.39
#